data_AF-A0AAQ4ERZ6-F1
#
_entry.id   AF-A0AAQ4ERZ6-F1
#
_cell.length_a   1.000
_cell.length_b   1.000
_cell.length_c   1.000
_cell.angle_alpha   90.00
_cell.angle_beta   90.00
_cell.angle_gamma   90.00
#
_symmetry.space_group_name_H-M   'P 1'
#
loop_
_entity.id
_entity.type
_entity.pdbx_description
1 polymer ?
#
loop_
_entity_poly.entity_id
_entity_poly.type
_entity_poly.pdbx_seq_one_letter_code
_entity_poly.pdbx_strand_id
1 'polypeptide(L)'
;MEATTTITTITTTTTTTTPTPPPTTTTMPPPPPTTTTPPPPPTTTPPPPTTKQHQQQRHHHHHQQQQRHHQQQQYQHQQQYQQQQQYQQHQYQQQQQQYHHQQQQQQYQQQQYQQQ
;
A
#
# COMPACT_ATOMS: atom_id res chain seq x y z
N MET A 1 16.76 -39.34 -7.08
CA MET A 1 17.34 -37.99 -7.21
C MET A 1 18.59 -37.98 -6.36
N GLU A 2 19.73 -38.26 -6.98
CA GLU A 2 21.00 -38.49 -6.29
C GLU A 2 21.85 -37.21 -6.25
N ALA A 3 22.59 -37.04 -5.15
CA ALA A 3 23.34 -35.85 -4.80
C ALA A 3 24.61 -35.70 -5.65
N THR A 4 24.88 -34.48 -6.16
CA THR A 4 26.12 -34.17 -6.89
C THR A 4 27.06 -33.36 -6.00
N THR A 5 28.13 -34.00 -5.55
CA THR A 5 29.22 -33.41 -4.77
C THR A 5 30.35 -33.02 -5.70
N THR A 6 30.72 -31.74 -5.73
CA THR A 6 31.84 -31.24 -6.56
C THR A 6 33.11 -31.18 -5.70
N ILE A 7 34.15 -31.91 -6.14
CA ILE A 7 35.45 -31.99 -5.47
C ILE A 7 36.42 -31.08 -6.24
N THR A 8 37.09 -30.14 -5.56
CA THR A 8 38.06 -29.22 -6.19
C THR A 8 39.47 -29.59 -5.77
N THR A 9 40.29 -29.96 -6.75
CA THR A 9 41.71 -30.31 -6.61
C THR A 9 42.58 -29.06 -6.62
N ILE A 10 43.49 -28.93 -5.67
CA ILE A 10 44.48 -27.86 -5.59
C ILE A 10 45.86 -28.41 -5.95
N THR A 11 46.49 -27.82 -6.96
CA THR A 11 47.83 -28.16 -7.45
C THR A 11 48.86 -27.27 -6.79
N THR A 12 49.85 -27.88 -6.15
CA THR A 12 50.95 -27.18 -5.47
C THR A 12 52.16 -27.09 -6.40
N THR A 13 52.66 -25.89 -6.67
CA THR A 13 53.87 -25.67 -7.46
C THR A 13 54.99 -25.19 -6.54
N THR A 14 56.07 -25.96 -6.46
CA THR A 14 57.24 -25.67 -5.63
C THR A 14 58.30 -24.98 -6.51
N THR A 15 58.69 -23.76 -6.18
CA THR A 15 59.78 -23.03 -6.85
C THR A 15 61.00 -22.95 -5.94
N THR A 16 62.11 -23.50 -6.43
CA THR A 16 63.42 -23.53 -5.78
C THR A 16 64.19 -22.27 -6.19
N THR A 17 64.65 -21.47 -5.23
CA THR A 17 65.50 -20.29 -5.49
C THR A 17 66.83 -20.38 -4.75
N THR A 18 67.87 -19.95 -5.46
CA THR A 18 69.31 -20.05 -5.19
C THR A 18 69.76 -19.05 -4.11
N PRO A 19 70.71 -19.38 -3.22
CA PRO A 19 71.14 -18.48 -2.15
C PRO A 19 72.10 -17.38 -2.64
N THR A 20 71.76 -16.13 -2.30
CA THR A 20 72.56 -14.90 -2.52
C THR A 20 73.44 -14.63 -1.28
N PRO A 21 74.71 -14.21 -1.43
CA PRO A 21 75.61 -13.96 -0.30
C PRO A 21 75.18 -12.76 0.57
N PRO A 22 75.55 -12.75 1.86
CA PRO A 22 75.19 -11.68 2.78
C PRO A 22 76.01 -10.41 2.52
N PRO A 23 75.37 -9.21 2.46
CA PRO A 23 76.09 -7.96 2.45
C PRO A 23 76.61 -7.57 3.83
N THR A 24 77.73 -6.85 3.82
CA THR A 24 78.44 -6.28 4.97
C THR A 24 77.61 -5.25 5.72
N THR A 25 77.54 -5.38 7.04
CA THR A 25 76.80 -4.49 7.93
C THR A 25 77.61 -3.25 8.27
N THR A 26 77.30 -2.13 7.62
CA THR A 26 77.65 -0.79 8.13
C THR A 26 76.54 -0.34 9.07
N THR A 27 76.85 -0.27 10.36
CA THR A 27 75.95 0.17 11.43
C THR A 27 75.62 1.64 11.26
N MET A 28 74.51 1.94 10.59
CA MET A 28 73.89 3.27 10.60
C MET A 28 73.17 3.51 11.93
N PRO A 29 73.15 4.76 12.43
CA PRO A 29 72.41 5.12 13.64
C PRO A 29 70.91 4.85 13.47
N PRO A 30 70.19 4.51 14.55
CA PRO A 30 68.78 4.17 14.47
C PRO A 30 67.97 5.37 13.95
N PRO A 31 67.05 5.15 13.00
CA PRO A 31 66.13 6.19 12.57
C PRO A 31 65.22 6.60 13.74
N PRO A 32 64.79 7.87 13.80
CA PRO A 32 63.84 8.33 14.81
C PRO A 32 62.53 7.52 14.73
N PRO A 33 61.82 7.33 15.85
CA PRO A 33 60.60 6.53 15.89
C PRO A 33 59.58 7.12 14.91
N THR A 34 59.26 6.37 13.86
CA THR A 34 58.15 6.69 12.98
C THR A 34 56.86 6.42 13.76
N THR A 35 56.12 7.49 14.07
CA THR A 35 54.77 7.39 14.61
C THR A 35 53.88 6.74 13.56
N THR A 36 53.68 5.42 13.68
CA THR A 36 52.74 4.68 12.85
C THR A 36 51.34 5.14 13.19
N THR A 37 50.78 6.04 12.37
CA THR A 37 49.38 6.43 12.48
C THR A 37 48.53 5.16 12.31
N PRO A 38 47.68 4.79 13.28
CA PRO A 38 46.83 3.62 13.14
C PRO A 38 45.93 3.79 11.92
N PRO A 39 45.63 2.69 11.19
CA PRO A 39 44.71 2.76 10.06
C PRO A 39 43.37 3.34 10.54
N PRO A 40 42.71 4.17 9.71
CA PRO A 40 41.41 4.70 10.07
C PRO A 40 40.46 3.53 10.35
N PRO A 41 39.59 3.65 11.38
CA PRO A 41 38.64 2.60 11.69
C PRO A 41 37.76 2.32 10.47
N PRO A 42 37.32 1.07 10.29
CA PRO A 42 36.44 0.71 9.18
C PRO A 42 35.17 1.59 9.25
N THR A 43 34.91 2.32 8.17
CA THR A 43 33.67 3.06 8.00
C THR A 43 32.52 2.07 7.93
N THR A 44 31.78 1.93 9.02
CA THR A 44 30.55 1.16 9.08
C THR A 44 29.49 1.86 8.26
N THR A 45 29.17 1.30 7.09
CA THR A 45 28.03 1.74 6.30
C THR A 45 26.77 1.59 7.15
N PRO A 46 25.97 2.67 7.35
CA PRO A 46 24.76 2.57 8.12
C PRO A 46 23.81 1.54 7.46
N PRO A 47 23.10 0.72 8.26
CA PRO A 47 22.14 -0.22 7.71
C PRO A 47 21.07 0.54 6.92
N PRO A 48 20.58 -0.03 5.80
CA PRO A 48 19.55 0.60 5.01
C PRO A 48 18.33 0.90 5.89
N PRO A 49 17.63 2.03 5.64
CA PRO A 49 16.46 2.40 6.43
C PRO A 49 15.45 1.27 6.42
N THR A 50 15.02 0.86 7.61
CA THR A 50 14.10 -0.26 7.78
C THR A 50 12.74 0.09 7.18
N THR A 51 12.34 -0.65 6.15
CA THR A 51 11.10 -0.47 5.37
C THR A 51 9.80 -0.66 6.17
N LYS A 52 9.87 -0.98 7.46
CA LYS A 52 8.70 -1.23 8.32
C LYS A 52 7.82 0.01 8.51
N GLN A 53 8.39 1.23 8.53
CA GLN A 53 7.57 2.44 8.68
C GLN A 53 6.71 2.75 7.44
N HIS A 54 7.20 2.45 6.23
CA HIS A 54 6.43 2.70 5.01
C HIS A 54 5.23 1.76 4.86
N GLN A 55 5.30 0.53 5.36
CA GLN A 55 4.15 -0.37 5.32
C GLN A 55 3.00 0.09 6.23
N GLN A 56 3.31 0.64 7.40
CA GLN A 56 2.29 1.14 8.34
C GLN A 56 1.53 2.35 7.76
N GLN A 57 2.23 3.28 7.12
CA GLN A 57 1.58 4.42 6.45
C GLN A 57 0.68 3.98 5.30
N ARG A 58 1.12 2.98 4.51
CA ARG A 58 0.31 2.43 3.41
C ARG A 58 -0.97 1.77 3.92
N HIS A 59 -0.91 1.06 5.05
CA HIS A 59 -2.09 0.45 5.66
C HIS A 59 -3.09 1.50 6.17
N HIS A 60 -2.62 2.55 6.84
CA HIS A 60 -3.49 3.65 7.28
C HIS A 60 -4.18 4.35 6.11
N HIS A 61 -3.44 4.62 5.02
CA HIS A 61 -4.01 5.28 3.85
C HIS A 61 -5.08 4.43 3.15
N HIS A 62 -4.85 3.12 3.05
CA HIS A 62 -5.83 2.21 2.46
C HIS A 62 -7.10 2.12 3.30
N HIS A 63 -6.96 2.05 4.63
CA HIS A 63 -8.11 1.98 5.52
C HIS A 63 -8.95 3.26 5.49
N GLN A 64 -8.30 4.42 5.41
CA GLN A 64 -9.00 5.70 5.29
C GLN A 64 -9.76 5.83 3.96
N GLN A 65 -9.19 5.33 2.85
CA GLN A 65 -9.92 5.26 1.58
C GLN A 65 -11.14 4.34 1.65
N GLN A 66 -11.03 3.17 2.29
CA GLN A 66 -12.17 2.27 2.44
C GLN A 66 -13.30 2.90 3.27
N GLN A 67 -12.97 3.62 4.34
CA GLN A 67 -13.97 4.34 5.13
C GLN A 67 -14.68 5.43 4.32
N ARG A 68 -13.91 6.23 3.56
CA ARG A 68 -14.48 7.25 2.66
C ARG A 68 -15.41 6.64 1.62
N HIS A 69 -15.03 5.49 1.07
CA HIS A 69 -15.85 4.78 0.08
C HIS A 69 -17.15 4.25 0.69
N HIS A 70 -17.08 3.64 1.88
CA HIS A 70 -18.29 3.20 2.60
C HIS A 70 -19.23 4.36 2.93
N GLN A 71 -18.67 5.48 3.40
CA GLN A 71 -19.47 6.66 3.73
C GLN A 71 -20.15 7.23 2.48
N GLN A 72 -19.44 7.27 1.35
CA GLN A 72 -20.01 7.72 0.08
C GLN A 72 -21.15 6.79 -0.40
N GLN A 73 -20.98 5.47 -0.30
CA GLN A 73 -22.05 4.53 -0.62
C GLN A 73 -23.27 4.72 0.29
N GLN A 74 -23.05 5.00 1.57
CA GLN A 74 -24.14 5.23 2.51
C GLN A 74 -24.96 6.47 2.15
N TYR A 75 -24.29 7.57 1.78
CA TYR A 75 -24.97 8.78 1.29
C TYR A 75 -25.76 8.53 0.01
N GLN A 76 -25.20 7.74 -0.93
CA GLN A 76 -25.87 7.40 -2.17
C GLN A 76 -27.13 6.56 -1.91
N HIS A 77 -27.04 5.59 -1.00
CA HIS A 77 -28.19 4.78 -0.58
C HIS A 77 -29.28 5.62 0.07
N GLN A 78 -28.90 6.58 0.91
CA GLN A 78 -29.85 7.46 1.58
C GLN A 78 -30.59 8.36 0.59
N GLN A 79 -29.88 8.93 -0.38
CA GLN A 79 -30.47 9.72 -1.47
C GLN A 79 -31.47 8.90 -2.28
N GLN A 80 -31.11 7.66 -2.63
CA GLN A 80 -31.99 6.77 -3.38
C GLN A 80 -33.27 6.44 -2.60
N TYR A 81 -33.16 6.18 -1.29
CA TYR A 81 -34.32 5.93 -0.44
C TYR A 81 -35.25 7.14 -0.36
N GLN A 82 -34.69 8.34 -0.26
CA GLN A 82 -35.47 9.56 -0.19
C GLN A 82 -36.22 9.84 -1.51
N GLN A 83 -35.57 9.59 -2.65
CA GLN A 83 -36.20 9.71 -3.95
C GLN A 83 -37.33 8.68 -4.14
N GLN A 84 -37.14 7.43 -3.67
CA GLN A 84 -38.17 6.39 -3.73
C GLN A 84 -39.40 6.76 -2.89
N GLN A 85 -39.20 7.28 -1.68
CA GLN A 85 -40.28 7.78 -0.81
C GLN A 85 -41.08 8.90 -1.50
N GLN A 86 -40.38 9.85 -2.13
CA GLN A 86 -41.03 10.95 -2.86
C GLN A 86 -41.86 10.43 -4.03
N TYR A 87 -41.35 9.44 -4.77
CA TYR A 87 -42.06 8.83 -5.89
C TYR A 87 -43.33 8.12 -5.42
N GLN A 88 -43.23 7.36 -4.33
CA GLN A 88 -44.36 6.64 -3.75
C GLN A 88 -45.44 7.61 -3.24
N GLN A 89 -45.03 8.71 -2.60
CA GLN A 89 -45.96 9.77 -2.19
C GLN A 89 -46.67 10.40 -3.39
N HIS A 90 -45.94 10.72 -4.46
CA HIS A 90 -46.54 11.28 -5.68
C HIS A 90 -47.54 10.33 -6.33
N GLN A 91 -47.21 9.03 -6.39
CA GLN A 91 -48.12 8.02 -6.92
C GLN A 91 -49.40 7.93 -6.08
N TYR A 92 -49.26 7.96 -4.75
CA TYR A 92 -50.42 7.93 -3.85
C TYR A 92 -51.32 9.16 -4.03
N GLN A 93 -50.71 10.34 -4.18
CA GLN A 93 -51.44 11.58 -4.39
C GLN A 93 -52.19 11.60 -5.73
N GLN A 94 -51.60 11.06 -6.80
CA GLN A 94 -52.28 10.89 -8.08
C GLN A 94 -53.50 9.96 -7.96
N GLN A 95 -53.35 8.84 -7.25
CA GLN A 95 -54.45 7.90 -7.05
C GLN A 95 -55.61 8.54 -6.27
N GLN A 96 -55.31 9.32 -5.23
CA GLN A 96 -56.30 10.10 -4.47
C GLN A 96 -57.06 11.09 -5.37
N GLN A 97 -56.34 11.83 -6.23
CA GLN A 97 -56.97 12.76 -7.17
C GLN A 97 -57.88 12.04 -8.16
N GLN A 98 -57.44 10.90 -8.69
CA GLN A 98 -58.26 10.09 -9.60
C GLN A 98 -59.53 9.58 -8.92
N TYR A 99 -59.42 9.10 -7.68
CA TYR A 99 -60.56 8.65 -6.90
C TYR A 99 -61.56 9.78 -6.63
N HIS A 100 -61.05 10.96 -6.26
CA HIS A 100 -61.89 12.13 -6.01
C HIS A 100 -62.63 12.58 -7.29
N HIS A 101 -61.93 12.60 -8.43
CA HIS A 101 -62.55 12.93 -9.71
C HIS A 101 -63.65 11.93 -10.09
N GLN A 102 -63.42 10.63 -9.86
CA GLN A 102 -64.42 9.60 -10.12
C GLN A 102 -65.66 9.75 -9.22
N GLN A 103 -65.48 10.06 -7.93
CA GLN A 103 -66.61 10.33 -7.04
C GLN A 103 -67.42 11.55 -7.51
N GLN A 104 -66.73 12.62 -7.91
CA GLN A 104 -67.40 13.84 -8.38
C GLN A 104 -68.23 13.57 -9.64
N GLN A 105 -67.71 12.77 -10.57
CA GLN A 105 -68.45 12.33 -11.76
C GLN A 105 -69.72 11.54 -11.40
N GLN A 106 -69.63 10.60 -10.46
CA GLN A 106 -70.79 9.85 -10.00
C GLN A 106 -71.84 10.74 -9.34
N GLN A 107 -71.40 11.71 -8.54
CA GLN A 107 -72.29 12.67 -7.90
C GLN A 107 -73.01 13.54 -8.96
N TYR A 108 -72.30 13.96 -10.00
CA TYR A 108 -72.88 14.73 -11.09
C TYR A 108 -73.94 13.92 -11.86
N GLN A 109 -73.67 12.65 -12.13
CA GLN A 109 -74.65 11.74 -12.75
C GLN A 109 -75.91 11.58 -11.92
N GLN A 110 -75.78 11.42 -10.59
CA GLN A 110 -76.96 11.34 -9.72
C GLN A 110 -77.78 12.63 -9.71
N GLN A 111 -77.14 13.80 -9.77
CA GLN A 111 -77.87 15.07 -9.87
C GLN A 111 -78.62 15.19 -11.19
N GLN A 112 -78.02 14.76 -12.30
CA GLN A 112 -78.69 14.75 -13.61
C GLN A 112 -79.89 13.80 -13.64
N TYR A 113 -79.82 12.67 -12.93
CA TYR A 113 -80.93 11.72 -12.84
C TYR A 113 -82.11 12.25 -12.02
N GLN A 114 -81.86 13.08 -11.01
CA GLN A 114 -82.92 13.68 -10.18
C GLN A 114 -83.67 14.82 -10.88
N GLN A 115 -83.15 15.35 -11.99
CA GLN A 115 -83.79 16.41 -12.76
C GLN A 115 -84.62 15.89 -13.95
N GLN A 116 -84.67 14.57 -14.17
CA GLN A 116 -85.51 13.92 -15.17
C GLN A 116 -86.73 13.29 -14.52
#